data_AF-A0A2E3RE50-F1
#
_entry.id   AF-A0A2E3RE50-F1
#
_cell.length_a   1.000
_cell.length_b   1.000
_cell.length_c   1.000
_cell.angle_alpha   90.00
_cell.angle_beta   90.00
_cell.angle_gamma   90.00
#
_symmetry.space_group_name_H-M   'P 1'
#
loop_
_entity.id
_entity.type
_entity.pdbx_description
1 polymer ?
#
loop_
_entity_poly.entity_id
_entity_poly.type
_entity_poly.pdbx_seq_one_letter_code
_entity_poly.pdbx_strand_id
1 'polypeptide(L)'
;MNYFAHGRRYVSDPFFLAGTAVPDWLNVVDRKIRARSRNAQLLINDSDPHCSATARGIIQHHQDDHWFHRTEAFATLSLQLTREIRDFLEPDDGLRCHFLGHILVEILLDSTLIETHPEQLEDYYNAMLQVDGDSVAQTVSRISGCNSTGLAWLIPRFIEERFLWDYPLDDKLLIRLNQVMQRVKLAALPEGFIDLLPGARRAIRQRADELLSPEGVLG
;
A
#
# COMPACT_ATOMS: atom_id res chain seq x y z
N MET A 1 -1.48 -5.77 -0.63
CA MET A 1 -1.27 -4.87 -1.79
C MET A 1 -0.73 -3.55 -1.26
N ASN A 2 -0.42 -2.56 -2.10
CA ASN A 2 -0.01 -1.23 -1.63
C ASN A 2 -0.88 -0.15 -2.30
N TYR A 3 -0.59 1.12 -2.05
CA TYR A 3 -1.41 2.27 -2.43
C TYR A 3 -1.98 2.23 -3.85
N PHE A 4 -1.13 2.11 -4.88
CA PHE A 4 -1.59 2.27 -6.26
C PHE A 4 -2.43 1.08 -6.72
N ALA A 5 -2.01 -0.15 -6.42
CA ALA A 5 -2.75 -1.36 -6.74
C ALA A 5 -4.16 -1.36 -6.12
N HIS A 6 -4.29 -0.91 -4.86
CA HIS A 6 -5.58 -0.77 -4.19
C HIS A 6 -6.49 0.27 -4.86
N GLY A 7 -5.94 1.44 -5.20
CA GLY A 7 -6.76 2.60 -5.52
C GLY A 7 -7.00 2.87 -7.01
N ARG A 8 -6.11 2.42 -7.90
CA ARG A 8 -6.07 2.85 -9.32
C ARG A 8 -7.39 2.67 -10.09
N ARG A 9 -8.25 1.73 -9.68
CA ARG A 9 -9.55 1.46 -10.32
C ARG A 9 -10.68 2.39 -9.84
N TYR A 10 -10.43 3.21 -8.83
CA TYR A 10 -11.45 4.00 -8.12
C TYR A 10 -11.24 5.52 -8.22
N VAL A 11 -10.45 5.98 -9.21
CA VAL A 11 -10.15 7.42 -9.41
C VAL A 11 -11.39 8.29 -9.67
N SER A 12 -12.52 7.70 -10.06
CA SER A 12 -13.80 8.40 -10.22
C SER A 12 -14.58 8.59 -8.90
N ASP A 13 -14.17 7.95 -7.80
CA ASP A 13 -14.76 8.12 -6.47
C ASP A 13 -13.63 8.46 -5.47
N PRO A 14 -13.24 9.75 -5.35
CA PRO A 14 -12.08 10.18 -4.57
C PRO A 14 -12.08 9.74 -3.11
N PHE A 15 -13.25 9.72 -2.45
CA PHE A 15 -13.34 9.32 -1.05
C PHE A 15 -13.30 7.80 -0.88
N PHE A 16 -13.82 7.03 -1.84
CA PHE A 16 -13.58 5.59 -1.87
C PHE A 16 -12.09 5.30 -2.06
N LEU A 17 -11.46 5.95 -3.03
CA LEU A 17 -10.02 5.86 -3.28
C LEU A 17 -9.20 6.22 -2.03
N ALA A 18 -9.53 7.32 -1.34
CA ALA A 18 -8.91 7.65 -0.06
C ALA A 18 -9.10 6.53 0.97
N GLY A 19 -10.32 6.00 1.05
CA GLY A 19 -10.66 4.85 1.90
C GLY A 19 -9.77 3.63 1.66
N THR A 20 -9.39 3.35 0.40
CA THR A 20 -8.49 2.21 0.10
C THR A 20 -7.07 2.43 0.61
N ALA A 21 -6.64 3.66 0.88
CA ALA A 21 -5.32 4.00 1.43
C ALA A 21 -5.31 4.17 2.95
N VAL A 22 -6.48 4.31 3.59
CA VAL A 22 -6.59 4.57 5.04
C VAL A 22 -5.85 3.56 5.91
N PRO A 23 -5.97 2.22 5.71
CA PRO A 23 -5.27 1.27 6.57
C PRO A 23 -3.74 1.46 6.55
N ASP A 24 -3.17 1.78 5.39
CA ASP A 24 -1.74 2.06 5.24
C ASP A 24 -1.34 3.41 5.82
N TRP A 25 -2.15 4.45 5.62
CA TRP A 25 -1.95 5.75 6.26
C TRP A 25 -1.98 5.66 7.78
N LEU A 26 -2.83 4.82 8.36
CA LEU A 26 -2.84 4.58 9.81
C LEU A 26 -1.53 3.94 10.29
N ASN A 27 -0.87 3.11 9.49
CA ASN A 27 0.45 2.59 9.85
C ASN A 27 1.55 3.68 9.86
N VAL A 28 1.32 4.81 9.18
CA VAL A 28 2.19 6.00 9.23
C VAL A 28 1.82 6.92 10.39
N VAL A 29 0.53 7.20 10.59
CA VAL A 29 0.04 8.13 11.64
C VAL A 29 0.20 7.52 13.04
N ASP A 30 -0.46 6.39 13.27
CA ASP A 30 -0.40 5.64 14.52
C ASP A 30 -0.85 4.20 14.29
N ARG A 31 0.12 3.27 14.26
CA ARG A 31 -0.12 1.84 14.08
C ARG A 31 -0.95 1.17 15.19
N LYS A 32 -1.37 1.89 16.22
CA LYS A 32 -2.32 1.36 17.21
C LYS A 32 -3.77 1.57 16.77
N ILE A 33 -4.03 2.54 15.90
CA ILE A 33 -5.36 2.81 15.35
C ILE A 33 -5.63 1.80 14.22
N ARG A 34 -6.84 1.23 14.21
CA ARG A 34 -7.27 0.24 13.22
C ARG A 34 -8.67 0.54 12.73
N ALA A 35 -8.82 0.83 11.45
CA ALA A 35 -10.11 0.99 10.79
C ALA A 35 -10.65 -0.37 10.34
N ARG A 36 -11.21 -1.17 11.25
CA ARG A 36 -11.64 -2.55 10.93
C ARG A 36 -12.87 -2.58 10.02
N SER A 37 -12.91 -3.48 9.03
CA SER A 37 -14.05 -3.66 8.12
C SER A 37 -15.38 -3.85 8.85
N ARG A 38 -15.40 -4.60 9.97
CA ARG A 38 -16.60 -4.81 10.78
C ARG A 38 -17.23 -3.50 11.27
N ASN A 39 -16.40 -2.52 11.64
CA ASN A 39 -16.88 -1.22 12.11
C ASN A 39 -17.20 -0.30 10.92
N ALA A 40 -16.38 -0.35 9.86
CA ALA A 40 -16.62 0.40 8.62
C ALA A 40 -17.98 0.01 8.00
N GLN A 41 -18.36 -1.26 8.10
CA GLN A 41 -19.66 -1.79 7.63
C GLN A 41 -20.86 -1.05 8.23
N LEU A 42 -20.73 -0.48 9.43
CA LEU A 42 -21.81 0.29 10.06
C LEU A 42 -22.05 1.64 9.39
N LEU A 43 -21.09 2.13 8.60
CA LEU A 43 -21.11 3.46 7.97
C LEU A 43 -21.28 3.42 6.45
N ILE A 44 -21.41 2.24 5.82
CA ILE A 44 -21.50 2.16 4.36
C ILE A 44 -22.76 2.81 3.77
N ASN A 45 -23.81 3.00 4.59
CA ASN A 45 -25.07 3.65 4.21
C ASN A 45 -25.28 4.97 4.99
N ASP A 46 -24.18 5.59 5.45
CA ASP A 46 -24.25 6.90 6.10
C ASP A 46 -24.86 7.96 5.16
N SER A 47 -25.59 8.91 5.74
CA SER A 47 -26.18 10.03 5.00
C SER A 47 -25.13 10.97 4.40
N ASP A 48 -23.94 11.03 4.99
CA ASP A 48 -22.79 11.71 4.40
C ASP A 48 -22.14 10.80 3.33
N PRO A 49 -22.20 11.18 2.04
CA PRO A 49 -21.64 10.36 0.96
C PRO A 49 -20.11 10.19 1.08
N HIS A 50 -19.37 11.15 1.63
CA HIS A 50 -17.92 11.05 1.81
C HIS A 50 -17.57 10.02 2.89
N CYS A 51 -18.32 10.02 4.00
CA CYS A 51 -18.21 9.01 5.05
C CYS A 51 -18.50 7.61 4.50
N SER A 52 -19.63 7.46 3.79
CA SER A 52 -20.07 6.22 3.18
C SER A 52 -19.04 5.67 2.17
N ALA A 53 -18.50 6.52 1.29
CA ALA A 53 -17.48 6.15 0.31
C ALA A 53 -16.16 5.73 0.98
N THR A 54 -15.68 6.52 1.95
CA THR A 54 -14.47 6.20 2.72
C THR A 54 -14.60 4.85 3.43
N ALA A 55 -15.75 4.57 4.05
CA ALA A 55 -16.03 3.31 4.71
C ALA A 55 -16.01 2.11 3.73
N ARG A 56 -16.59 2.27 2.54
CA ARG A 56 -16.52 1.24 1.48
C ARG A 56 -15.09 1.01 0.99
N GLY A 57 -14.31 2.06 0.78
CA GLY A 57 -12.90 1.96 0.38
C GLY A 57 -12.04 1.20 1.41
N ILE A 58 -12.27 1.45 2.70
CA ILE A 58 -11.60 0.71 3.78
C ILE A 58 -11.95 -0.79 3.72
N ILE A 59 -13.20 -1.13 3.45
CA ILE A 59 -13.62 -2.53 3.30
C ILE A 59 -12.95 -3.16 2.08
N GLN A 60 -12.90 -2.43 0.96
CA GLN A 60 -12.25 -2.87 -0.28
C GLN A 60 -10.76 -3.17 -0.05
N HIS A 61 -10.01 -2.30 0.63
CA HIS A 61 -8.62 -2.56 0.98
C HIS A 61 -8.43 -3.90 1.70
N HIS A 62 -9.24 -4.17 2.72
CA HIS A 62 -9.13 -5.44 3.45
C HIS A 62 -9.53 -6.66 2.60
N GLN A 63 -10.48 -6.50 1.69
CA GLN A 63 -10.83 -7.56 0.74
C GLN A 63 -9.67 -7.83 -0.22
N ASP A 64 -9.08 -6.76 -0.76
CA ASP A 64 -7.91 -6.80 -1.64
C ASP A 64 -6.75 -7.54 -1.00
N ASP A 65 -6.35 -7.13 0.20
CA ASP A 65 -5.29 -7.79 0.96
C ASP A 65 -5.60 -9.26 1.22
N HIS A 66 -6.84 -9.56 1.60
CA HIS A 66 -7.23 -10.90 1.97
C HIS A 66 -7.06 -11.92 0.84
N TRP A 67 -7.46 -11.57 -0.38
CA TRP A 67 -7.27 -12.47 -1.52
C TRP A 67 -5.85 -12.37 -2.09
N PHE A 68 -5.24 -11.19 -2.08
CA PHE A 68 -3.89 -10.96 -2.60
C PHE A 68 -2.84 -11.81 -1.87
N HIS A 69 -2.85 -11.81 -0.53
CA HIS A 69 -1.92 -12.60 0.28
C HIS A 69 -2.16 -14.11 0.21
N ARG A 70 -3.28 -14.54 -0.39
CA ARG A 70 -3.58 -15.96 -0.60
C ARG A 70 -3.09 -16.49 -1.94
N THR A 71 -2.75 -15.61 -2.89
CA THR A 71 -2.26 -16.05 -4.20
C THR A 71 -0.96 -16.84 -4.07
N GLU A 72 -0.84 -17.93 -4.83
CA GLU A 72 0.41 -18.69 -4.97
C GLU A 72 1.57 -17.77 -5.41
N ALA A 73 1.30 -16.81 -6.30
CA ALA A 73 2.28 -15.84 -6.77
C ALA A 73 2.85 -15.02 -5.61
N PHE A 74 2.00 -14.49 -4.73
CA PHE A 74 2.45 -13.72 -3.57
C PHE A 74 3.32 -14.56 -2.64
N ALA A 75 2.88 -15.77 -2.30
CA ALA A 75 3.61 -16.67 -1.41
C ALA A 75 4.99 -17.05 -1.98
N THR A 76 5.04 -17.38 -3.27
CA THR A 76 6.27 -17.79 -3.96
C THR A 76 7.27 -16.63 -4.06
N LEU A 77 6.81 -15.46 -4.52
CA LEU A 77 7.66 -14.28 -4.70
C LEU A 77 8.17 -13.76 -3.35
N SER A 78 7.31 -13.70 -2.32
CA SER A 78 7.73 -13.28 -0.98
C SER A 78 8.82 -14.18 -0.43
N LEU A 79 8.70 -15.50 -0.60
CA LEU A 79 9.72 -16.46 -0.14
C LEU A 79 11.01 -16.36 -0.95
N GLN A 80 10.91 -16.20 -2.27
CA GLN A 80 12.06 -16.00 -3.14
C GLN A 80 12.85 -14.75 -2.70
N LEU A 81 12.19 -13.59 -2.62
CA LEU A 81 12.82 -12.35 -2.22
C LEU A 81 13.38 -12.43 -0.79
N THR A 82 12.68 -13.09 0.13
CA THR A 82 13.19 -13.33 1.49
C THR A 82 14.53 -14.06 1.49
N ARG A 83 14.72 -15.04 0.60
CA ARG A 83 15.98 -15.79 0.46
C ARG A 83 17.08 -14.92 -0.15
N GLU A 84 16.79 -14.25 -1.27
CA GLU A 84 17.75 -13.35 -1.93
C GLU A 84 18.24 -12.24 -0.99
N ILE A 85 17.33 -11.65 -0.21
CA ILE A 85 17.66 -10.62 0.78
C ILE A 85 18.51 -11.19 1.92
N ARG A 86 18.24 -12.42 2.36
CA ARG A 86 19.05 -13.09 3.38
C ARG A 86 20.44 -13.43 2.89
N ASP A 87 20.59 -13.82 1.63
CA ASP A 87 21.90 -14.11 1.04
C ASP A 87 22.73 -12.84 0.85
N PHE A 88 22.06 -11.69 0.67
CA PHE A 88 22.69 -10.39 0.54
C PHE A 88 23.02 -9.73 1.88
N LEU A 89 22.12 -9.80 2.86
CA LEU A 89 22.33 -9.24 4.19
C LEU A 89 23.16 -10.19 5.06
N GLU A 90 23.94 -9.66 6.00
CA GLU A 90 24.59 -10.50 7.01
C GLU A 90 23.55 -11.30 7.83
N PRO A 91 23.94 -12.44 8.44
CA PRO A 91 23.03 -13.28 9.21
C PRO A 91 22.28 -12.48 10.29
N ASP A 92 20.96 -12.37 10.14
CA ASP A 92 20.04 -11.65 11.04
C ASP A 92 18.92 -12.60 11.52
N ASP A 93 18.03 -12.10 12.39
CA ASP A 93 16.91 -12.79 13.05
C ASP A 93 15.86 -13.44 12.11
N GLY A 94 16.04 -13.32 10.79
CA GLY A 94 15.17 -13.87 9.75
C GLY A 94 13.83 -13.14 9.58
N LEU A 95 13.31 -12.51 10.63
CA LEU A 95 12.07 -11.74 10.61
C LEU A 95 12.20 -10.49 9.74
N ARG A 96 13.33 -9.79 9.82
CA ARG A 96 13.64 -8.64 8.94
C ARG A 96 13.56 -9.01 7.46
N CYS A 97 14.21 -10.11 7.06
CA CYS A 97 14.26 -10.54 5.66
C CYS A 97 12.88 -10.94 5.14
N HIS A 98 12.09 -11.63 5.97
CA HIS A 98 10.72 -11.99 5.64
C HIS A 98 9.82 -10.76 5.44
N PHE A 99 9.91 -9.81 6.37
CA PHE A 99 9.19 -8.53 6.25
C PHE A 99 9.57 -7.78 4.96
N LEU A 100 10.87 -7.68 4.66
CA LEU A 100 11.35 -7.04 3.44
C LEU A 100 10.87 -7.75 2.17
N GLY A 101 10.95 -9.08 2.14
CA GLY A 101 10.44 -9.88 1.02
C GLY A 101 8.95 -9.63 0.76
N HIS A 102 8.14 -9.59 1.83
CA HIS A 102 6.72 -9.28 1.76
C HIS A 102 6.44 -7.88 1.18
N ILE A 103 7.02 -6.82 1.77
CA ILE A 103 6.72 -5.45 1.33
C ILE A 103 7.26 -5.15 -0.07
N LEU A 104 8.35 -5.81 -0.49
CA LEU A 104 8.89 -5.62 -1.83
C LEU A 104 7.96 -6.15 -2.91
N VAL A 105 7.26 -7.27 -2.67
CA VAL A 105 6.24 -7.75 -3.63
C VAL A 105 5.17 -6.67 -3.84
N GLU A 106 4.70 -6.06 -2.75
CA GLU A 106 3.64 -5.04 -2.80
C GLU A 106 4.10 -3.74 -3.48
N ILE A 107 5.27 -3.23 -3.11
CA ILE A 107 5.82 -1.99 -3.68
C ILE A 107 6.21 -2.18 -5.16
N LEU A 108 6.83 -3.30 -5.52
CA LEU A 108 7.24 -3.54 -6.90
C LEU A 108 6.05 -3.88 -7.80
N LEU A 109 4.94 -4.39 -7.26
CA LEU A 109 3.69 -4.49 -8.00
C LEU A 109 3.15 -3.10 -8.34
N ASP A 110 3.09 -2.18 -7.39
CA ASP A 110 2.75 -0.77 -7.65
C ASP A 110 3.69 -0.17 -8.70
N SER A 111 5.00 -0.37 -8.55
CA SER A 111 5.97 0.11 -9.54
C SER A 111 5.69 -0.44 -10.94
N THR A 112 5.38 -1.73 -11.06
CA THR A 112 5.10 -2.37 -12.35
C THR A 112 3.85 -1.76 -12.99
N LEU A 113 2.81 -1.51 -12.20
CA LEU A 113 1.59 -0.86 -12.66
C LEU A 113 1.83 0.59 -13.08
N ILE A 114 2.65 1.33 -12.34
CA ILE A 114 3.01 2.73 -12.65
C ILE A 114 3.83 2.81 -13.94
N GLU A 115 4.81 1.92 -14.13
CA GLU A 115 5.60 1.87 -15.36
C GLU A 115 4.73 1.55 -16.59
N THR A 116 3.68 0.74 -16.41
CA THR A 116 2.80 0.30 -17.50
C THR A 116 1.72 1.33 -17.82
N HIS A 117 1.24 2.06 -16.81
CA HIS A 117 0.13 3.02 -16.91
C HIS A 117 0.45 4.33 -16.15
N PRO A 118 1.48 5.09 -16.56
CA PRO A 118 1.90 6.29 -15.85
C PRO A 118 0.82 7.38 -15.79
N GLU A 119 -0.01 7.48 -16.82
CA GLU A 119 -1.16 8.39 -16.87
C GLU A 119 -2.19 8.09 -15.78
N GLN A 120 -2.37 6.82 -15.42
CA GLN A 120 -3.30 6.42 -14.38
C GLN A 120 -2.79 6.83 -12.97
N LEU A 121 -1.48 6.95 -12.78
CA LEU A 121 -0.93 7.52 -11.54
C LEU A 121 -1.19 9.03 -11.44
N GLU A 122 -1.18 9.74 -12.57
CA GLU A 122 -1.58 11.15 -12.60
C GLU A 122 -3.06 11.30 -12.22
N ASP A 123 -3.94 10.48 -12.81
CA ASP A 123 -5.36 10.44 -12.46
C ASP A 123 -5.59 10.09 -10.98
N TYR A 124 -4.79 9.17 -10.43
CA TYR A 124 -4.83 8.82 -9.01
C TYR A 124 -4.56 10.04 -8.12
N TYR A 125 -3.49 10.80 -8.39
CA TYR A 125 -3.20 11.99 -7.59
C TYR A 125 -4.20 13.12 -7.83
N ASN A 126 -4.71 13.27 -9.06
CA ASN A 126 -5.76 14.25 -9.38
C ASN A 126 -7.07 13.97 -8.65
N ALA A 127 -7.44 12.69 -8.52
CA ALA A 127 -8.58 12.28 -7.71
C ALA A 127 -8.33 12.58 -6.22
N MET A 128 -7.15 12.25 -5.69
CA MET A 128 -6.80 12.53 -4.29
C MET A 128 -6.79 14.02 -3.95
N LEU A 129 -6.51 14.93 -4.89
CA LEU A 129 -6.62 16.38 -4.67
C LEU A 129 -8.04 16.86 -4.30
N GLN A 130 -9.07 16.06 -4.60
CA GLN A 130 -10.46 16.35 -4.24
C GLN A 130 -10.83 15.92 -2.81
N VAL A 131 -9.91 15.24 -2.10
CA VAL A 131 -10.18 14.64 -0.80
C VAL A 131 -9.92 15.66 0.30
N ASP A 132 -10.95 15.93 1.11
CA ASP A 132 -10.79 16.65 2.35
C ASP A 132 -10.28 15.71 3.46
N GLY A 133 -9.06 15.97 3.93
CA GLY A 133 -8.41 15.16 4.97
C GLY A 133 -9.15 15.19 6.31
N ASP A 134 -9.84 16.28 6.65
CA ASP A 134 -10.63 16.38 7.88
C ASP A 134 -11.87 15.47 7.83
N SER A 135 -12.59 15.45 6.72
CA SER A 135 -13.72 14.54 6.50
C SER A 135 -13.31 13.06 6.61
N VAL A 136 -12.16 12.69 6.03
CA VAL A 136 -11.61 11.32 6.17
C VAL A 136 -11.24 11.03 7.62
N ALA A 137 -10.54 11.95 8.30
CA ALA A 137 -10.15 11.78 9.70
C ALA A 137 -11.35 11.60 10.64
N GLN A 138 -12.44 12.37 10.42
CA GLN A 138 -13.69 12.25 11.17
C GLN A 138 -14.34 10.88 10.95
N THR A 139 -14.43 10.43 9.71
CA THR A 139 -14.97 9.11 9.37
C THR A 139 -14.16 7.99 10.02
N VAL A 140 -12.84 8.03 9.91
CA VAL A 140 -11.96 7.02 10.51
C VAL A 140 -12.01 7.04 12.03
N SER A 141 -12.21 8.22 12.65
CA SER A 141 -12.39 8.31 14.10
C SER A 141 -13.67 7.61 14.56
N ARG A 142 -14.77 7.74 13.79
CA ARG A 142 -16.02 7.02 14.06
C ARG A 142 -15.85 5.51 13.90
N ILE A 143 -15.11 5.05 12.88
CA ILE A 143 -14.87 3.62 12.62
C ILE A 143 -13.96 2.99 13.68
N SER A 144 -12.85 3.66 14.02
CA SER A 144 -11.84 3.12 14.92
C SER A 144 -12.20 3.28 16.40
N GLY A 145 -13.05 4.25 16.74
CA GLY A 145 -13.31 4.67 18.12
C GLY A 145 -12.15 5.43 18.76
N CYS A 146 -11.16 5.85 17.96
CA CYS A 146 -9.97 6.59 18.39
C CYS A 146 -9.85 7.92 17.65
N ASN A 147 -9.20 8.91 18.24
CA ASN A 147 -8.91 10.16 17.56
C ASN A 147 -7.91 9.90 16.41
N SER A 148 -8.36 10.14 15.17
CA SER A 148 -7.57 9.93 13.94
C SER A 148 -7.21 11.24 13.23
N THR A 149 -7.15 12.38 13.94
CA THR A 149 -6.85 13.71 13.35
C THR A 149 -5.50 13.79 12.65
N GLY A 150 -4.55 12.90 12.94
CA GLY A 150 -3.28 12.82 12.21
C GLY A 150 -3.47 12.54 10.71
N LEU A 151 -4.60 11.96 10.29
CA LEU A 151 -4.93 11.79 8.87
C LEU A 151 -5.17 13.13 8.16
N ALA A 152 -5.80 14.10 8.83
CA ALA A 152 -6.05 15.42 8.24
C ALA A 152 -4.74 16.15 7.89
N TRP A 153 -3.67 15.89 8.65
CA TRP A 153 -2.33 16.38 8.35
C TRP A 153 -1.58 15.52 7.32
N LEU A 154 -1.74 14.19 7.38
CA LEU A 154 -0.98 13.27 6.52
C LEU A 154 -1.45 13.32 5.06
N ILE A 155 -2.76 13.36 4.82
CA ILE A 155 -3.33 13.23 3.48
C ILE A 155 -2.81 14.34 2.53
N PRO A 156 -2.84 15.64 2.89
CA PRO A 156 -2.28 16.69 2.05
C PRO A 156 -0.80 16.48 1.74
N ARG A 157 -0.01 16.01 2.71
CA ARG A 157 1.42 15.73 2.52
C ARG A 157 1.66 14.52 1.62
N PHE A 158 0.87 13.47 1.77
CA PHE A 158 0.92 12.31 0.89
C PHE A 158 0.71 12.73 -0.57
N ILE A 159 -0.24 13.64 -0.80
CA ILE A 159 -0.55 14.18 -2.13
C ILE A 159 0.56 15.09 -2.64
N GLU A 160 1.11 15.97 -1.79
CA GLU A 160 2.18 16.90 -2.14
C GLU A 160 3.50 16.18 -2.48
N GLU A 161 3.89 15.20 -1.66
CA GLU A 161 5.14 14.46 -1.82
C GLU A 161 5.16 13.60 -3.09
N ARG A 162 3.99 13.20 -3.59
CA ARG A 162 3.80 12.35 -4.77
C ARG A 162 4.77 11.15 -4.86
N PHE A 163 5.11 10.56 -3.71
CA PHE A 163 6.24 9.64 -3.61
C PHE A 163 6.08 8.33 -4.39
N LEU A 164 4.88 7.98 -4.88
CA LEU A 164 4.71 6.78 -5.70
C LEU A 164 5.51 6.87 -7.01
N TRP A 165 5.80 8.09 -7.50
CA TRP A 165 6.73 8.31 -8.62
C TRP A 165 8.17 7.88 -8.33
N ASP A 166 8.53 7.68 -7.06
CA ASP A 166 9.84 7.16 -6.69
C ASP A 166 9.95 5.64 -6.86
N TYR A 167 8.83 4.92 -6.94
CA TYR A 167 8.83 3.45 -6.97
C TYR A 167 9.55 2.86 -8.20
N PRO A 168 9.43 3.42 -9.42
CA PRO A 168 10.20 2.96 -10.58
C PRO A 168 11.69 3.31 -10.55
N LEU A 169 12.13 4.20 -9.65
CA LEU A 169 13.50 4.72 -9.62
C LEU A 169 14.29 4.05 -8.49
N ASP A 170 15.26 3.20 -8.82
CA ASP A 170 15.93 2.34 -7.83
C ASP A 170 16.59 3.11 -6.66
N ASP A 171 17.30 4.22 -6.95
CA ASP A 171 17.89 5.07 -5.90
C ASP A 171 16.84 5.67 -4.96
N LYS A 172 15.71 6.10 -5.52
CA LYS A 172 14.62 6.72 -4.76
C LYS A 172 13.84 5.67 -4.00
N LEU A 173 13.61 4.51 -4.60
CA LEU A 173 12.98 3.36 -3.96
C LEU A 173 13.79 2.91 -2.74
N LEU A 174 15.12 2.84 -2.82
CA LEU A 174 15.96 2.53 -1.66
C LEU A 174 15.76 3.53 -0.52
N ILE A 175 15.66 4.82 -0.81
CA ILE A 175 15.34 5.85 0.19
C ILE A 175 13.97 5.57 0.83
N ARG A 176 12.94 5.26 0.03
CA ARG A 176 11.59 4.95 0.53
C ARG A 176 11.55 3.66 1.36
N LEU A 177 12.29 2.63 0.96
CA LEU A 177 12.46 1.43 1.77
C LEU A 177 13.12 1.76 3.12
N ASN A 178 14.16 2.59 3.13
CA ASN A 178 14.79 3.02 4.39
C ASN A 178 13.87 3.85 5.29
N GLN A 179 12.96 4.65 4.72
CA GLN A 179 11.90 5.30 5.49
C GLN A 179 10.91 4.28 6.08
N VAL A 180 10.61 3.17 5.40
CA VAL A 180 9.84 2.04 5.97
C VAL A 180 10.62 1.41 7.13
N MET A 181 11.90 1.06 6.91
CA MET A 181 12.77 0.42 7.90
C MET A 181 12.85 1.23 9.20
N GLN A 182 13.06 2.54 9.08
CA GLN A 182 13.11 3.45 10.22
C GLN A 182 11.79 3.44 11.01
N ARG A 183 10.64 3.47 10.33
CA ARG A 183 9.31 3.45 10.99
C ARG A 183 9.06 2.16 11.77
N VAL A 184 9.55 1.03 11.26
CA VAL A 184 9.45 -0.26 11.95
C VAL A 184 10.61 -0.53 12.91
N LYS A 185 11.52 0.44 13.09
CA LYS A 185 12.71 0.36 13.98
C LYS A 185 13.72 -0.71 13.58
N LEU A 186 13.84 -0.99 12.29
CA LEU A 186 14.86 -1.87 11.73
C LEU A 186 16.02 -1.04 11.16
N ALA A 187 17.20 -1.65 11.06
CA ALA A 187 18.38 -1.02 10.48
C ALA A 187 18.14 -0.67 9.00
N ALA A 188 18.72 0.44 8.56
CA ALA A 188 18.72 0.81 7.15
C ALA A 188 19.36 -0.29 6.28
N LEU A 189 18.85 -0.41 5.07
CA LEU A 189 19.42 -1.20 3.98
C LEU A 189 20.68 -0.50 3.47
N PRO A 190 21.77 -1.25 3.20
CA PRO A 190 22.99 -0.68 2.64
C PRO A 190 22.77 -0.25 1.18
N GLU A 191 23.63 0.63 0.67
CA GLU A 191 23.54 1.16 -0.72
C GLU A 191 23.52 0.05 -1.77
N GLY A 192 24.34 -0.99 -1.60
CA GLY A 192 24.38 -2.15 -2.52
C GLY A 192 23.08 -2.95 -2.59
N PHE A 193 22.09 -2.70 -1.73
CA PHE A 193 20.77 -3.35 -1.83
C PHE A 193 20.09 -3.04 -3.16
N ILE A 194 20.44 -1.91 -3.78
CA ILE A 194 19.94 -1.50 -5.10
C ILE A 194 20.17 -2.57 -6.18
N ASP A 195 21.25 -3.35 -6.06
CA ASP A 195 21.64 -4.37 -7.04
C ASP A 195 20.65 -5.55 -7.10
N LEU A 196 19.84 -5.75 -6.05
CA LEU A 196 18.78 -6.76 -6.03
C LEU A 196 17.52 -6.32 -6.80
N LEU A 197 17.27 -5.01 -6.90
CA LEU A 197 16.01 -4.48 -7.41
C LEU A 197 15.72 -4.86 -8.88
N PRO A 198 16.69 -4.84 -9.82
CA PRO A 198 16.41 -5.25 -11.20
C PRO A 198 15.96 -6.71 -11.33
N GLY A 199 16.49 -7.61 -10.50
CA GLY A 199 16.08 -9.02 -10.45
C GLY A 199 14.66 -9.17 -9.91
N ALA A 200 14.41 -8.54 -8.75
CA ALA A 200 13.10 -8.54 -8.12
C ALA A 200 12.01 -7.96 -9.05
N ARG A 201 12.26 -6.83 -9.71
CA ARG A 201 11.34 -6.22 -10.69
C ARG A 201 10.95 -7.18 -11.80
N ARG A 202 11.92 -7.90 -12.38
CA ARG A 202 11.64 -8.89 -13.44
C ARG A 202 10.74 -10.01 -12.93
N ALA A 203 11.02 -10.54 -11.74
CA ALA A 203 10.23 -11.61 -11.13
C ALA A 203 8.77 -11.18 -10.87
N ILE A 204 8.58 -9.97 -10.32
CA ILE A 204 7.25 -9.41 -10.07
C ILE A 204 6.50 -9.16 -11.38
N ARG A 205 7.15 -8.52 -12.37
CA ARG A 205 6.53 -8.20 -13.66
C ARG A 205 6.04 -9.44 -14.40
N GLN A 206 6.80 -10.53 -14.35
CA GLN A 206 6.42 -11.80 -15.00
C GLN A 206 5.16 -12.44 -14.41
N ARG A 207 4.82 -12.12 -13.16
CA ARG A 207 3.67 -12.69 -12.44
C ARG A 207 2.67 -11.64 -12.00
N ALA A 208 2.73 -10.43 -12.55
CA ALA A 208 1.87 -9.31 -12.14
C ALA A 208 0.38 -9.64 -12.33
N ASP A 209 0.02 -10.33 -13.40
CA ASP A 209 -1.35 -10.76 -13.66
C ASP A 209 -1.84 -11.78 -12.63
N GLU A 210 -0.99 -12.73 -12.23
CA GLU A 210 -1.31 -13.71 -11.18
C GLU A 210 -1.49 -13.03 -9.82
N LEU A 211 -0.65 -12.05 -9.49
CA LEU A 211 -0.77 -11.24 -8.28
C LEU A 211 -2.06 -10.41 -8.25
N LEU A 212 -2.61 -10.06 -9.41
CA LEU A 212 -3.82 -9.26 -9.55
C LEU A 212 -5.09 -10.10 -9.78
N SER A 213 -4.98 -11.43 -9.72
CA SER A 213 -6.05 -12.37 -9.96
C SER A 213 -6.40 -13.16 -8.69
N PRO A 214 -7.60 -12.98 -8.12
CA PRO A 214 -8.06 -13.80 -7.00
C PRO A 214 -8.10 -15.30 -7.40
N GLU A 215 -7.56 -16.17 -6.56
CA GLU A 215 -7.65 -17.62 -6.77
C GLU A 215 -9.12 -18.05 -6.85
N GLY A 216 -9.52 -18.65 -7.98
CA GLY A 216 -10.88 -19.16 -8.21
C GLY A 216 -11.70 -18.43 -9.28
N VAL A 217 -11.16 -17.42 -9.96
CA VAL A 217 -11.73 -16.90 -11.22
C VAL A 217 -10.97 -17.53 -12.39
N LEU A 218 -11.27 -18.81 -12.68
CA LEU A 218 -11.09 -19.30 -14.03
C LEU A 218 -12.08 -18.54 -14.90
N GLY A 219 -11.58 -17.87 -15.95
CA GLY A 219 -12.41 -17.26 -16.99
C GLY A 219 -13.30 -18.28 -17.69
#